data_AF-A0A3D5VUT2-F1
#
_entry.id   AF-A0A3D5VUT2-F1
#
_cell.length_a   1.000
_cell.length_b   1.000
_cell.length_c   1.000
_cell.angle_alpha   90.00
_cell.angle_beta   90.00
_cell.angle_gamma   90.00
#
_symmetry.space_group_name_H-M   'P 1'
#
loop_
_entity.id
_entity.type
_entity.pdbx_description
1 polymer ?
#
loop_
_entity_poly.entity_id
_entity_poly.type
_entity_poly.pdbx_seq_one_letter_code
_entity_poly.pdbx_strand_id
1 'polypeptide(L)'
;MHAAVGYAAACAHKGAIVRELVMQRWVVMGLSLWLLAWGAAAQTRGDQAFTCQRAASKMDALIEDWHAMVLEYQAEAQNPSVLQMWAEHRKGRLKTNFQKHCNRQWATHQAILVCFSGSVTELGLALCHQADTNPNGWQYTP
;
A
#
# COMPACT_ATOMS: atom_id res chain seq x y z
N MET A 1 7.60 -17.30 73.12
CA MET A 1 7.17 -17.67 71.77
C MET A 1 6.76 -16.42 71.00
N HIS A 2 7.70 -15.61 70.49
CA HIS A 2 7.39 -14.34 69.82
C HIS A 2 8.31 -14.05 68.60
N ALA A 3 8.71 -15.08 67.85
CA ALA A 3 9.60 -14.92 66.69
C ALA A 3 9.02 -15.46 65.37
N ALA A 4 7.82 -16.03 65.37
CA ALA A 4 7.23 -16.66 64.18
C ALA A 4 6.31 -15.74 63.36
N VAL A 5 5.84 -14.62 63.92
CA VAL A 5 4.80 -13.79 63.28
C VAL A 5 5.39 -12.77 62.28
N GLY A 6 6.65 -12.35 62.44
CA GLY A 6 7.29 -11.37 61.55
C GLY A 6 7.69 -11.91 60.17
N TYR A 7 8.02 -13.19 60.06
CA TYR A 7 8.51 -13.79 58.80
C TYR A 7 7.39 -14.09 57.79
N ALA A 8 6.17 -14.39 58.26
CA ALA A 8 5.03 -14.71 57.39
C ALA A 8 4.48 -13.47 56.66
N ALA A 9 4.43 -12.32 57.33
CA ALA A 9 3.92 -11.07 56.74
C ALA A 9 4.85 -10.53 55.62
N ALA A 10 6.17 -10.68 55.76
CA ALA A 10 7.14 -10.25 54.75
C ALA A 10 7.12 -11.11 53.48
N CYS A 11 6.78 -12.41 53.59
CA CYS A 11 6.69 -13.31 52.43
C CYS A 11 5.38 -13.12 51.64
N ALA A 12 4.26 -12.87 52.32
CA ALA A 12 2.98 -12.59 51.68
C ALA A 12 3.02 -11.29 50.86
N HIS A 13 3.67 -10.25 51.39
CA HIS A 13 3.82 -8.96 50.70
C HIS A 13 4.71 -9.07 49.45
N LYS A 14 5.77 -9.90 49.48
CA LYS A 14 6.61 -10.19 48.30
C LYS A 14 5.86 -11.01 47.24
N GLY A 15 5.06 -12.00 47.64
CA GLY A 15 4.27 -12.82 46.72
C GLY A 15 3.18 -12.04 45.97
N ALA A 16 2.54 -11.08 46.64
CA ALA A 16 1.55 -10.18 46.03
C ALA A 16 2.19 -9.24 45.00
N ILE A 17 3.32 -8.60 45.33
CA ILE A 17 4.07 -7.72 44.42
C ILE A 17 4.56 -8.50 43.18
N VAL A 18 5.04 -9.74 43.36
CA VAL A 18 5.47 -10.59 42.22
C VAL A 18 4.29 -10.97 41.34
N ARG A 19 3.10 -11.26 41.90
CA ARG A 19 1.89 -11.55 41.13
C ARG A 19 1.40 -10.35 40.34
N GLU A 20 1.38 -9.16 40.93
CA GLU A 20 1.00 -7.92 40.24
C GLU A 20 1.97 -7.58 39.11
N LEU A 21 3.27 -7.72 39.34
CA LEU A 21 4.30 -7.50 38.31
C LEU A 21 4.17 -8.48 37.14
N VAL A 22 3.91 -9.77 37.40
CA VAL A 22 3.70 -10.77 36.34
C VAL A 22 2.43 -10.45 35.56
N MET A 23 1.33 -10.11 36.23
CA MET A 23 0.05 -9.80 35.57
C MET A 23 0.14 -8.53 34.72
N GLN A 24 0.82 -7.48 35.20
CA GLN A 24 1.13 -6.28 34.41
C GLN A 24 1.99 -6.62 33.19
N ARG A 25 2.97 -7.53 33.32
CA ARG A 25 3.83 -7.93 32.20
C ARG A 25 3.05 -8.61 31.07
N TRP A 26 2.08 -9.45 31.41
CA TRP A 26 1.21 -10.10 30.42
C TRP A 26 0.24 -9.11 29.77
N VAL A 27 -0.31 -8.16 30.53
CA VAL A 27 -1.16 -7.10 29.99
C VAL A 27 -0.38 -6.20 29.04
N VAL A 28 0.83 -5.77 29.42
CA VAL A 28 1.69 -4.93 28.57
C VAL A 28 2.10 -5.69 27.30
N MET A 29 2.55 -6.94 27.42
CA MET A 29 2.91 -7.74 26.24
C MET A 29 1.71 -7.96 25.31
N GLY A 30 0.52 -8.24 25.86
CA GLY A 30 -0.71 -8.40 25.09
C GLY A 30 -1.12 -7.13 24.35
N LEU A 31 -1.06 -5.97 25.02
CA LEU A 31 -1.35 -4.67 24.41
C LEU A 31 -0.34 -4.29 23.33
N SER A 32 0.95 -4.55 23.55
CA SER A 32 2.01 -4.30 22.58
C SER A 32 1.84 -5.14 21.31
N LEU A 33 1.49 -6.43 21.46
CA LEU A 33 1.18 -7.32 20.33
C LEU A 33 -0.06 -6.84 19.54
N TRP A 34 -1.09 -6.36 20.23
CA TRP A 34 -2.29 -5.79 19.60
C TRP A 34 -1.99 -4.49 18.83
N LEU A 35 -1.17 -3.61 19.40
CA LEU A 35 -0.73 -2.37 18.76
C LEU A 35 0.17 -2.64 17.54
N LEU A 36 1.06 -3.63 17.61
CA LEU A 36 1.89 -4.05 16.46
C LEU A 36 1.05 -4.64 15.33
N ALA A 37 0.00 -5.41 15.64
CA ALA A 37 -0.91 -5.95 14.64
C ALA A 37 -1.72 -4.86 13.92
N TRP A 38 -2.16 -3.81 14.63
CA TRP A 38 -2.80 -2.64 14.02
C TRP A 38 -1.82 -1.75 13.25
N GLY A 39 -0.59 -1.59 13.73
CA GLY A 39 0.47 -0.86 13.02
C GLY A 39 0.80 -1.48 11.65
N ALA A 40 0.91 -2.81 11.59
CA ALA A 40 1.20 -3.53 10.34
C ALA A 40 0.06 -3.42 9.30
N ALA A 41 -1.20 -3.41 9.74
CA ALA A 41 -2.35 -3.22 8.86
C ALA A 41 -2.54 -1.77 8.38
N ALA A 42 -2.00 -0.79 9.12
CA ALA A 42 -2.04 0.62 8.74
C ALA A 42 -0.92 0.98 7.74
N GLN A 43 0.27 0.37 7.88
CA GLN A 43 1.40 0.60 6.98
C GLN A 43 1.07 0.23 5.51
N THR A 44 0.36 -0.88 5.30
CA THR A 44 0.00 -1.35 3.95
C THR A 44 -1.04 -0.48 3.26
N ARG A 45 -1.97 0.15 4.00
CA ARG A 45 -2.91 1.14 3.46
C ARG A 45 -2.24 2.49 3.16
N GLY A 46 -1.23 2.85 3.95
CA GLY A 46 -0.37 4.01 3.69
C GLY A 46 0.32 3.90 2.33
N ASP A 47 0.84 2.72 2.00
CA ASP A 47 1.51 2.47 0.72
C ASP A 47 0.55 2.44 -0.46
N GLN A 48 -0.59 1.74 -0.37
CA GLN A 48 -1.55 1.65 -1.48
C GLN A 48 -2.15 3.02 -1.85
N ALA A 49 -2.73 3.72 -0.87
CA ALA A 49 -3.45 4.96 -1.13
C ALA A 49 -2.51 6.03 -1.73
N PHE A 50 -1.30 6.15 -1.18
CA PHE A 50 -0.26 7.03 -1.67
C PHE A 50 0.21 6.64 -3.08
N THR A 51 0.49 5.35 -3.31
CA THR A 51 0.90 4.82 -4.62
C THR A 51 -0.15 5.14 -5.68
N CYS A 52 -1.42 4.86 -5.40
CA CYS A 52 -2.50 5.12 -6.35
C CYS A 52 -2.71 6.61 -6.64
N GLN A 53 -2.60 7.47 -5.63
CA GLN A 53 -2.68 8.91 -5.82
C GLN A 53 -1.53 9.43 -6.69
N ARG A 54 -0.30 8.96 -6.44
CA ARG A 54 0.90 9.37 -7.16
C ARG A 54 0.90 8.84 -8.60
N ALA A 55 0.55 7.57 -8.80
CA ALA A 55 0.38 6.98 -10.13
C ALA A 55 -0.68 7.74 -10.93
N ALA A 56 -1.85 8.02 -10.35
CA ALA A 56 -2.89 8.79 -11.01
C ALA A 56 -2.43 10.20 -11.43
N SER A 57 -1.69 10.88 -10.56
CA SER A 57 -1.14 12.22 -10.86
C SER A 57 -0.11 12.19 -11.98
N LYS A 58 0.75 11.15 -12.00
CA LYS A 58 1.74 10.95 -13.07
C LYS A 58 1.10 10.61 -14.40
N MET A 59 0.12 9.70 -14.40
CA MET A 59 -0.59 9.34 -15.63
C MET A 59 -1.30 10.56 -16.22
N ASP A 60 -1.98 11.34 -15.38
CA ASP A 60 -2.66 12.56 -15.83
C ASP A 60 -1.71 13.60 -16.43
N ALA A 61 -0.46 13.65 -15.96
CA ALA A 61 0.56 14.56 -16.49
C ALA A 61 1.25 14.07 -17.77
N LEU A 62 1.39 12.75 -17.96
CA LEU A 62 2.20 12.15 -19.03
C LEU A 62 1.37 11.53 -20.16
N ILE A 63 0.05 11.42 -19.98
CA ILE A 63 -0.80 10.73 -20.95
C ILE A 63 -0.84 11.42 -22.31
N GLU A 64 -0.65 12.74 -22.37
CA GLU A 64 -0.61 13.48 -23.64
C GLU A 64 0.61 13.07 -24.47
N ASP A 65 1.80 13.11 -23.87
CA ASP A 65 3.06 12.72 -24.52
C ASP A 65 3.07 11.23 -24.89
N TRP A 66 2.59 10.36 -23.99
CA TRP A 66 2.52 8.93 -24.26
C TRP A 66 1.54 8.61 -25.39
N HIS A 67 0.38 9.28 -25.43
CA HIS A 67 -0.54 9.14 -26.56
C HIS A 67 0.08 9.63 -27.87
N ALA A 68 0.78 10.76 -27.86
CA ALA A 68 1.48 11.27 -29.04
C ALA A 68 2.52 10.25 -29.56
N MET A 69 3.31 9.66 -28.67
CA MET A 69 4.25 8.60 -29.00
C MET A 69 3.54 7.37 -29.60
N VAL A 70 2.44 6.92 -29.02
CA VAL A 70 1.67 5.78 -29.56
C VAL A 70 1.22 6.05 -31.00
N LEU A 71 0.80 7.28 -31.32
CA LEU A 71 0.42 7.67 -32.69
C LEU A 71 1.63 7.78 -33.61
N GLU A 72 2.73 8.38 -33.16
CA GLU A 72 3.96 8.55 -33.94
C GLU A 72 4.51 7.21 -34.42
N TYR A 73 4.51 6.21 -33.55
CA TYR A 73 5.01 4.86 -33.85
C TYR A 73 3.94 3.91 -34.40
N GLN A 74 2.72 4.37 -34.68
CA GLN A 74 1.60 3.55 -35.19
C GLN A 74 1.34 2.30 -34.31
N ALA A 75 1.39 2.49 -33.00
CA ALA A 75 1.33 1.43 -31.99
C ALA A 75 -0.04 1.34 -31.29
N GLU A 76 -1.10 1.90 -31.88
CA GLU A 76 -2.43 2.02 -31.28
C GLU A 76 -3.01 0.64 -30.93
N ALA A 77 -2.85 -0.33 -31.84
CA ALA A 77 -3.37 -1.68 -31.66
C ALA A 77 -2.74 -2.40 -30.46
N GLN A 78 -1.50 -2.06 -30.11
CA GLN A 78 -0.77 -2.65 -28.99
C GLN A 78 -1.00 -1.89 -27.68
N ASN A 79 -1.56 -0.67 -27.72
CA ASN A 79 -1.68 0.21 -26.56
C ASN A 79 -3.11 0.70 -26.28
N PRO A 80 -4.14 -0.18 -26.24
CA PRO A 80 -5.53 0.24 -26.04
C PRO A 80 -5.78 0.95 -24.70
N SER A 81 -5.02 0.60 -23.64
CA SER A 81 -5.12 1.27 -22.34
C SER A 81 -4.68 2.73 -22.39
N VAL A 82 -3.67 3.06 -23.20
CA VAL A 82 -3.19 4.44 -23.38
C VAL A 82 -4.27 5.26 -24.09
N LEU A 83 -4.87 4.71 -25.15
CA LEU A 83 -5.97 5.37 -25.87
C LEU A 83 -7.16 5.66 -24.95
N GLN A 84 -7.50 4.70 -24.07
CA GLN A 84 -8.60 4.86 -23.13
C GLN A 84 -8.30 5.85 -22.00
N MET A 85 -7.07 5.85 -21.47
CA MET A 85 -6.63 6.84 -20.50
C MET A 85 -6.64 8.25 -21.10
N TRP A 86 -6.16 8.42 -22.33
CA TRP A 86 -6.20 9.70 -23.04
C TRP A 86 -7.64 10.18 -23.26
N ALA A 87 -8.55 9.30 -23.64
CA ALA A 87 -9.97 9.64 -23.80
C ALA A 87 -10.61 10.13 -22.48
N GLU A 88 -10.21 9.58 -21.34
CA GLU A 88 -10.66 10.04 -20.02
C GLU A 88 -9.97 11.34 -19.58
N HIS A 89 -8.72 11.54 -19.96
CA HIS A 89 -7.98 12.78 -19.70
C HIS A 89 -8.64 13.97 -20.39
N ARG A 90 -9.02 13.80 -21.66
CA ARG A 90 -9.78 14.80 -22.42
C ARG A 90 -11.13 15.17 -21.81
N LYS A 91 -11.68 14.31 -20.95
CA LYS A 91 -12.92 14.57 -20.20
C LYS A 91 -12.66 15.13 -18.80
N GLY A 92 -11.41 15.39 -18.42
CA GLY A 92 -11.00 15.85 -17.09
C GLY A 92 -11.21 14.80 -15.99
N ARG A 93 -11.28 13.51 -16.34
CA ARG A 93 -11.66 12.43 -15.42
C ARG A 93 -10.58 11.37 -15.19
N LEU A 94 -9.47 11.40 -15.94
CA LEU A 94 -8.42 10.40 -15.85
C LEU A 94 -7.88 10.24 -14.43
N LYS A 95 -7.40 11.30 -13.80
CA LYS A 95 -6.82 11.23 -12.45
C LYS A 95 -7.74 10.52 -11.45
N THR A 96 -9.00 10.92 -11.40
CA THR A 96 -10.00 10.34 -10.49
C THR A 96 -10.32 8.89 -10.83
N ASN A 97 -10.51 8.57 -12.11
CA ASN A 97 -10.87 7.21 -12.54
C ASN A 97 -9.69 6.24 -12.43
N PHE A 98 -8.48 6.68 -12.76
CA PHE A 98 -7.25 5.94 -12.55
C PHE A 98 -7.03 5.60 -11.08
N GLN A 99 -7.21 6.58 -10.18
CA GLN A 99 -7.08 6.32 -8.75
C GLN A 99 -8.09 5.26 -8.27
N LYS A 100 -9.34 5.33 -8.73
CA LYS A 100 -10.36 4.32 -8.40
C LYS A 100 -9.97 2.94 -8.96
N HIS A 101 -9.56 2.86 -10.22
CA HIS A 101 -9.14 1.63 -10.86
C HIS A 101 -7.93 1.00 -10.14
N CYS A 102 -6.91 1.80 -9.83
CA CYS A 102 -5.74 1.38 -9.05
C CYS A 102 -6.14 0.75 -7.71
N ASN A 103 -7.06 1.39 -6.98
CA ASN A 103 -7.52 0.85 -5.70
C ASN A 103 -8.28 -0.48 -5.85
N ARG A 104 -9.08 -0.65 -6.90
CA ARG A 104 -9.80 -1.91 -7.19
C ARG A 104 -8.84 -3.04 -7.56
N GLN A 105 -7.80 -2.73 -8.32
CA GLN A 105 -6.87 -3.69 -8.92
C GLN A 105 -5.58 -3.90 -8.11
N TRP A 106 -5.50 -3.32 -6.92
CA TRP A 106 -4.27 -3.33 -6.12
C TRP A 106 -3.74 -4.74 -5.85
N ALA A 107 -4.61 -5.63 -5.39
CA ALA A 107 -4.23 -6.99 -4.98
C ALA A 107 -3.62 -7.82 -6.13
N THR A 108 -3.99 -7.53 -7.38
CA THR A 108 -3.58 -8.29 -8.57
C THR A 108 -2.47 -7.60 -9.36
N HIS A 109 -2.33 -6.28 -9.27
CA HIS A 109 -1.43 -5.50 -10.13
C HIS A 109 -0.55 -4.50 -9.39
N GLN A 110 -0.29 -4.72 -8.09
CA GLN A 110 0.54 -3.85 -7.27
C GLN A 110 1.87 -3.46 -7.95
N ALA A 111 2.62 -4.41 -8.51
CA ALA A 111 3.93 -4.12 -9.11
C ALA A 111 3.86 -3.09 -10.25
N ILE A 112 2.85 -3.22 -11.12
CA ILE A 112 2.59 -2.31 -12.23
C ILE A 112 2.15 -0.94 -11.71
N LEU A 113 1.28 -0.90 -10.70
CA LEU A 113 0.80 0.35 -10.10
C LEU A 113 1.92 1.10 -9.36
N VAL A 114 2.82 0.37 -8.70
CA VAL A 114 4.04 0.92 -8.10
C VAL A 114 4.95 1.48 -9.19
N CYS A 115 5.12 0.77 -10.32
CA CYS A 115 5.84 1.26 -11.49
C CYS A 115 5.31 2.63 -11.93
N PHE A 116 4.00 2.78 -12.14
CA PHE A 116 3.42 4.08 -12.50
C PHE A 116 3.59 5.19 -11.47
N SER A 117 3.73 4.85 -10.18
CA SER A 117 3.95 5.85 -9.13
C SER A 117 5.41 6.31 -9.01
N GLY A 118 6.38 5.51 -9.45
CA GLY A 118 7.81 5.70 -9.22
C GLY A 118 8.46 6.79 -10.06
N SER A 119 9.80 6.88 -10.02
CA SER A 119 10.61 7.80 -10.84
C SER A 119 10.79 7.30 -12.26
N VAL A 120 9.70 6.84 -12.86
CA VAL A 120 9.71 6.23 -14.17
C VAL A 120 9.63 7.32 -15.23
N THR A 121 10.61 7.35 -16.14
CA THR A 121 10.64 8.21 -17.33
C THR A 121 9.55 7.77 -18.31
N GLU A 122 9.26 8.55 -19.35
CA GLU A 122 8.31 8.17 -20.42
C GLU A 122 8.61 6.77 -20.99
N LEU A 123 9.89 6.49 -21.29
CA LEU A 123 10.34 5.16 -21.72
C LEU A 123 10.04 4.09 -20.67
N GLY A 124 10.27 4.38 -19.39
CA GLY A 124 10.00 3.43 -18.33
C GLY A 124 8.50 3.13 -18.17
N LEU A 125 7.59 4.06 -18.51
CA LEU A 125 6.15 3.81 -18.47
C LEU A 125 5.73 2.81 -19.52
N ALA A 126 6.29 2.91 -20.73
CA ALA A 126 6.12 1.91 -21.76
C ALA A 126 6.66 0.54 -21.31
N LEU A 127 7.78 0.50 -20.57
CA LEU A 127 8.33 -0.74 -20.00
C LEU A 127 7.43 -1.35 -18.92
N CYS A 128 6.68 -0.56 -18.15
CA CYS A 128 5.72 -1.09 -17.16
C CYS A 128 4.60 -1.93 -17.81
N HIS A 129 4.43 -1.84 -19.14
CA HIS A 129 3.33 -2.40 -19.89
C HIS A 129 3.70 -3.45 -20.94
N GLN A 130 4.99 -3.71 -21.13
CA GLN A 130 5.42 -4.72 -22.09
C GLN A 130 4.81 -6.08 -21.74
N ALA A 131 4.49 -6.89 -22.75
CA ALA A 131 3.83 -8.18 -22.55
C ALA A 131 4.58 -9.08 -21.55
N ASP A 132 5.91 -9.03 -21.60
CA ASP A 132 6.82 -9.81 -20.77
C ASP A 132 6.82 -9.35 -19.30
N THR A 133 6.58 -8.06 -19.07
CA THR A 133 6.56 -7.41 -17.74
C THR A 133 5.15 -7.19 -17.21
N ASN A 134 4.13 -7.42 -18.04
CA ASN A 134 2.71 -7.44 -17.71
C ASN A 134 2.15 -8.88 -17.72
N PRO A 135 2.70 -9.82 -16.91
CA PRO A 135 2.27 -11.22 -16.90
C PRO A 135 0.81 -11.38 -16.46
N ASN A 136 0.26 -10.36 -15.79
CA ASN A 136 -1.10 -10.38 -15.27
C ASN A 136 -2.12 -9.78 -16.26
N GLY A 137 -1.68 -9.31 -17.43
CA GLY A 137 -2.58 -8.75 -18.45
C GLY A 137 -3.33 -7.50 -17.98
N TRP A 138 -2.67 -6.64 -17.19
CA TRP A 138 -3.24 -5.38 -16.72
C TRP A 138 -3.75 -4.56 -17.89
N GLN A 139 -4.99 -4.09 -17.78
CA GLN A 139 -5.62 -3.18 -18.71
C GLN A 139 -6.36 -2.11 -17.93
N TYR A 140 -6.24 -0.87 -18.38
CA TYR A 140 -6.98 0.23 -17.80
C TYR A 140 -8.47 0.13 -18.16
N THR A 141 -9.32 -0.02 -17.14
CA THR A 141 -10.78 0.00 -17.25
C THR A 141 -11.37 1.00 -16.25
N PRO A 142 -11.80 2.20 -16.71
CA PRO A 142 -12.24 3.30 -15.83
C PRO A 142 -13.28 2.88 -14.78
#